data_AF-A0A543ABX8-F1
#
_entry.id   AF-A0A543ABX8-F1
#
_cell.length_a   1.000
_cell.length_b   1.000
_cell.length_c   1.000
_cell.angle_alpha   90.00
_cell.angle_beta   90.00
_cell.angle_gamma   90.00
#
_symmetry.space_group_name_H-M   'P 1'
#
loop_
_entity.id
_entity.type
_entity.pdbx_description
1 polymer ?
#
loop_
_entity_poly.entity_id
_entity_poly.type
_entity_poly.pdbx_seq_one_letter_code
_entity_poly.pdbx_strand_id
1 'polypeptide(L)'
;MVFCYETVSMTDNYLGLDAGGTSTRAVVVASDGRCLGVGRAGSGNPTSAGIDAATHAIVTSAGQAVTAASLGSVAGAALAVAGAADTGHRSAIGAALADLVEGEPVFEFDVLAAYFSGTAAADGYVLLSGTGASAVRVEGGQLAAISDGLGWLLGDVGSGFWLGREVVRRALAPLDGRGTSTLLTELLLDRLRIVPDERRTAGRTSALVAATGALYAMPPLRLADFASLAFEAADSGDPVATGILEEAAVGLAETLAAVRTPAVDGPLVAAGSVLARQPGFVNRVAPDALIATDGLAGAAVLALRHGGVHVDDAVYTRITRSLAELTRV
;
A
#
# COMPACT_ATOMS: atom_id res chain seq x y z
N MET A 1 -22.30 -32.92 -16.01
CA MET A 1 -21.07 -32.10 -16.03
C MET A 1 -20.40 -32.30 -14.69
N VAL A 2 -19.38 -33.15 -14.64
CA VAL A 2 -18.67 -33.49 -13.41
C VAL A 2 -17.67 -32.36 -13.17
N PHE A 3 -17.82 -31.62 -12.08
CA PHE A 3 -16.77 -30.73 -11.60
C PHE A 3 -15.62 -31.62 -11.12
N CYS A 4 -14.53 -31.69 -11.88
CA CYS A 4 -13.28 -32.20 -11.37
C CYS A 4 -12.78 -31.20 -10.32
N TYR A 5 -13.01 -31.49 -9.04
CA TYR A 5 -12.21 -30.88 -7.99
C TYR A 5 -10.82 -31.50 -8.11
N GLU A 6 -9.84 -30.74 -8.59
CA GLU A 6 -8.44 -31.09 -8.36
C GLU A 6 -8.26 -31.20 -6.84
N THR A 7 -7.89 -32.39 -6.39
CA THR A 7 -7.60 -32.65 -4.99
C THR A 7 -6.35 -31.87 -4.61
N VAL A 8 -6.52 -30.78 -3.84
CA VAL A 8 -5.42 -30.05 -3.20
C VAL A 8 -4.52 -31.04 -2.48
N SER A 9 -3.26 -31.17 -2.89
CA SER A 9 -2.32 -32.02 -2.18
C SER A 9 -1.84 -31.29 -0.93
N MET A 10 -1.75 -32.02 0.19
CA MET A 10 -1.18 -31.53 1.46
C MET A 10 0.30 -31.11 1.36
N THR A 11 0.91 -31.21 0.17
CA THR A 11 2.30 -30.83 -0.12
C THR A 11 2.43 -29.67 -1.12
N ASP A 12 1.33 -29.12 -1.62
CA ASP A 12 1.39 -28.06 -2.63
C ASP A 12 1.91 -26.75 -2.03
N ASN A 13 2.69 -26.04 -2.83
CA ASN A 13 3.24 -24.73 -2.51
C ASN A 13 2.69 -23.71 -3.49
N TYR A 14 2.42 -22.51 -3.01
CA TYR A 14 1.83 -21.43 -3.79
C TYR A 14 2.68 -20.17 -3.69
N LEU A 15 2.63 -19.32 -4.71
CA LEU A 15 3.31 -18.04 -4.73
C LEU A 15 2.32 -16.90 -4.48
N GLY A 16 2.52 -16.15 -3.41
CA GLY A 16 1.85 -14.88 -3.18
C GLY A 16 2.77 -13.71 -3.54
N LEU A 17 2.24 -12.69 -4.22
CA LEU A 17 3.01 -11.51 -4.60
C LEU A 17 2.24 -10.21 -4.30
N ASP A 18 2.95 -9.23 -3.75
CA ASP A 18 2.52 -7.87 -3.44
C ASP A 18 3.38 -6.88 -4.26
N ALA A 19 2.80 -6.37 -5.36
CA ALA A 19 3.44 -5.45 -6.29
C ALA A 19 2.93 -4.02 -6.11
N GLY A 20 3.63 -3.25 -5.28
CA GLY A 20 3.36 -1.84 -5.05
C GLY A 20 4.14 -0.87 -5.95
N GLY A 21 3.89 0.42 -5.77
CA GLY A 21 4.55 1.49 -6.54
C GLY A 21 6.04 1.72 -6.23
N THR A 22 6.56 1.15 -5.13
CA THR A 22 7.96 1.32 -4.70
C THR A 22 8.75 0.02 -4.73
N SER A 23 8.08 -1.11 -4.51
CA SER A 23 8.72 -2.43 -4.42
C SER A 23 7.72 -3.53 -4.73
N THR A 24 8.27 -4.64 -5.20
CA THR A 24 7.55 -5.91 -5.39
C THR A 24 8.12 -6.92 -4.43
N ARG A 25 7.25 -7.66 -3.74
CA ARG A 25 7.64 -8.69 -2.78
C ARG A 25 6.87 -9.96 -3.07
N ALA A 26 7.56 -11.09 -3.04
CA ALA A 26 6.99 -12.40 -3.29
C ALA A 26 7.28 -13.33 -2.12
N VAL A 27 6.37 -14.28 -1.87
CA VAL A 27 6.51 -15.31 -0.85
C VAL A 27 6.00 -16.64 -1.39
N VAL A 28 6.78 -17.70 -1.17
CA VAL A 28 6.29 -19.07 -1.34
C VAL A 28 5.69 -19.52 -0.03
N VAL A 29 4.46 -20.02 -0.07
CA VAL A 29 3.70 -20.52 1.08
C VAL A 29 3.23 -21.94 0.83
N ALA A 30 3.48 -22.84 1.79
CA ALA A 30 2.95 -24.20 1.77
C ALA A 30 1.45 -24.22 2.07
N SER A 31 0.73 -25.25 1.62
CA SER A 31 -0.71 -25.43 1.86
C SER A 31 -1.11 -25.41 3.35
N ASP A 32 -0.18 -25.65 4.27
CA ASP A 32 -0.40 -25.54 5.71
C ASP A 32 -0.15 -24.14 6.30
N GLY A 33 0.17 -23.15 5.47
CA GLY A 33 0.41 -21.77 5.86
C GLY A 33 1.84 -21.43 6.26
N ARG A 34 2.81 -22.34 6.12
CA ARG A 34 4.23 -22.02 6.38
C ARG A 34 4.85 -21.30 5.18
N CYS A 35 5.41 -20.11 5.40
CA CYS A 35 6.22 -19.43 4.40
C CYS A 35 7.60 -20.10 4.28
N LEU A 36 8.06 -20.32 3.05
CA LEU A 36 9.26 -21.12 2.74
C LEU A 36 10.39 -20.29 2.11
N GLY A 37 10.06 -19.22 1.42
CA GLY A 37 11.04 -18.37 0.74
C GLY A 37 10.43 -17.02 0.38
N VAL A 38 11.27 -15.99 0.37
CA VAL A 38 10.87 -14.61 0.04
C VAL A 38 11.76 -14.04 -1.06
N GLY A 39 11.20 -13.14 -1.86
CA GLY A 39 11.91 -12.42 -2.90
C GLY A 39 11.48 -10.96 -2.92
N ARG A 40 12.37 -10.08 -3.39
CA ARG A 40 12.13 -8.64 -3.44
C ARG A 40 12.80 -7.99 -4.64
N ALA A 41 12.05 -7.13 -5.33
CA ALA A 41 12.53 -6.34 -6.44
C ALA A 41 12.01 -4.90 -6.37
N GLY A 42 12.29 -4.12 -7.43
CA GLY A 42 11.82 -2.75 -7.59
C GLY A 42 10.30 -2.63 -7.78
N SER A 43 9.83 -1.46 -8.22
CA SER A 43 8.40 -1.19 -8.42
C SER A 43 7.75 -2.19 -9.39
N GLY A 44 6.64 -2.78 -8.96
CA GLY A 44 5.80 -3.67 -9.77
C GLY A 44 4.57 -2.98 -10.35
N ASN A 45 4.42 -1.67 -10.13
CA ASN A 45 3.29 -0.89 -10.63
C ASN A 45 3.57 -0.40 -12.07
N PRO A 46 2.84 -0.89 -13.08
CA PRO A 46 3.07 -0.52 -14.48
C PRO A 46 2.73 0.94 -14.78
N THR A 47 1.84 1.57 -14.02
CA THR A 47 1.45 2.97 -14.19
C THR A 47 2.58 3.91 -13.80
N SER A 48 3.36 3.60 -12.76
CA SER A 48 4.45 4.46 -12.30
C SER A 48 5.81 4.11 -12.89
N ALA A 49 6.12 2.82 -13.07
CA ALA A 49 7.42 2.34 -13.51
C ALA A 49 7.49 2.00 -15.01
N GLY A 50 6.34 1.85 -15.68
CA GLY A 50 6.24 1.27 -17.01
C GLY A 50 6.14 -0.25 -16.98
N ILE A 51 5.54 -0.82 -18.03
CA ILE A 51 5.21 -2.25 -18.15
C ILE A 51 6.46 -3.14 -18.04
N ASP A 52 7.53 -2.82 -18.76
CA ASP A 52 8.73 -3.66 -18.81
C ASP A 52 9.44 -3.75 -17.45
N ALA A 53 9.60 -2.60 -16.78
CA ALA A 53 10.22 -2.53 -15.46
C ALA A 53 9.37 -3.26 -14.40
N ALA A 54 8.05 -3.09 -14.44
CA ALA A 54 7.12 -3.78 -13.56
C ALA A 54 7.16 -5.30 -13.76
N THR A 55 7.09 -5.76 -15.01
CA THR A 55 7.19 -7.20 -15.36
C THR A 55 8.50 -7.78 -14.86
N HIS A 56 9.62 -7.10 -15.10
CA HIS A 56 10.94 -7.55 -14.64
C HIS A 56 11.00 -7.67 -13.11
N ALA A 57 10.44 -6.71 -12.37
CA ALA A 57 10.40 -6.76 -10.91
C ALA A 57 9.55 -7.93 -10.39
N ILE A 58 8.39 -8.17 -11.00
CA ILE A 58 7.51 -9.29 -10.67
C ILE A 58 8.24 -10.62 -10.85
N VAL A 59 8.78 -10.87 -12.05
CA VAL A 59 9.49 -12.12 -12.38
C VAL A 59 10.71 -12.33 -11.48
N THR A 60 11.49 -11.27 -11.25
CA THR A 60 12.69 -11.33 -10.40
C THR A 60 12.32 -11.70 -8.96
N SER A 61 11.31 -11.05 -8.38
CA SER A 61 10.88 -11.34 -7.01
C SER A 61 10.31 -12.76 -6.88
N ALA A 62 9.52 -13.21 -7.86
CA ALA A 62 8.99 -14.58 -7.92
C ALA A 62 10.11 -15.63 -7.95
N GLY A 63 11.07 -15.47 -8.88
CA GLY A 63 12.19 -16.39 -9.02
C GLY A 63 13.07 -16.44 -7.77
N GLN A 64 13.30 -15.31 -7.10
CA GLN A 64 14.01 -15.26 -5.83
C GLN A 64 13.27 -16.03 -4.73
N ALA A 65 11.95 -15.87 -4.60
CA ALA A 65 11.17 -16.56 -3.58
C ALA A 65 11.17 -18.09 -3.80
N VAL A 66 10.98 -18.53 -5.05
CA VAL A 66 11.02 -19.95 -5.43
C VAL A 66 12.40 -20.57 -5.19
N THR A 67 13.46 -19.85 -5.56
CA THR A 67 14.85 -20.27 -5.30
C THR A 67 15.14 -20.36 -3.80
N ALA A 68 14.72 -19.35 -3.01
CA ALA A 68 14.91 -19.34 -1.57
C ALA A 68 14.16 -20.49 -0.88
N ALA A 69 13.00 -20.89 -1.41
CA ALA A 69 12.26 -22.07 -0.96
C ALA A 69 12.87 -23.41 -1.40
N SER A 70 13.96 -23.40 -2.19
CA SER A 70 14.59 -24.59 -2.78
C SER A 70 13.63 -25.43 -3.64
N LEU A 71 12.73 -24.76 -4.36
CA LEU A 71 11.76 -25.38 -5.26
C LEU A 71 12.13 -25.13 -6.74
N GLY A 72 11.62 -25.98 -7.62
CA GLY A 72 11.66 -25.76 -9.08
C GLY A 72 10.43 -24.98 -9.58
N SER A 73 9.25 -25.32 -9.07
CA SER A 73 7.95 -24.74 -9.43
C SER A 73 7.02 -24.67 -8.21
N VAL A 74 5.93 -23.93 -8.35
CA VAL A 74 4.78 -23.88 -7.43
C VAL A 74 3.49 -24.27 -8.15
N ALA A 75 2.52 -24.80 -7.41
CA ALA A 75 1.25 -25.28 -7.96
C ALA A 75 0.35 -24.14 -8.47
N GLY A 76 0.52 -22.92 -7.95
CA GLY A 76 -0.25 -21.76 -8.37
C GLY A 76 0.31 -20.45 -7.83
N ALA A 77 -0.17 -19.33 -8.37
CA ALA A 77 0.26 -18.00 -7.96
C ALA A 77 -0.93 -17.02 -7.87
N ALA A 78 -0.90 -16.16 -6.85
CA ALA A 78 -1.76 -14.98 -6.75
C ALA A 78 -0.88 -13.72 -6.74
N LEU A 79 -1.16 -12.82 -7.67
CA LEU A 79 -0.41 -11.59 -7.92
C LEU A 79 -1.29 -10.39 -7.55
N ALA A 80 -1.10 -9.83 -6.35
CA ALA A 80 -1.76 -8.61 -5.93
C ALA A 80 -0.97 -7.41 -6.47
N VAL A 81 -1.48 -6.76 -7.52
CA VAL A 81 -0.75 -5.72 -8.25
C VAL A 81 -1.46 -4.38 -8.11
N ALA A 82 -0.69 -3.37 -7.68
CA ALA A 82 -1.16 -1.98 -7.64
C ALA A 82 -1.26 -1.41 -9.07
N GLY A 83 -2.40 -0.80 -9.38
CA GLY A 83 -2.71 -0.28 -10.70
C GLY A 83 -3.30 -1.35 -11.63
N ALA A 84 -4.12 -0.91 -12.58
CA ALA A 84 -4.75 -1.83 -13.51
C ALA A 84 -3.72 -2.36 -14.51
N ALA A 85 -3.31 -3.62 -14.39
CA ALA A 85 -2.66 -4.33 -15.48
C ALA A 85 -3.70 -4.68 -16.55
N ASP A 86 -3.49 -4.19 -17.78
CA ASP A 86 -4.30 -4.60 -18.92
C ASP A 86 -4.07 -6.08 -19.28
N THR A 87 -4.89 -6.61 -20.17
CA THR A 87 -4.82 -8.02 -20.58
C THR A 87 -3.47 -8.40 -21.21
N GLY A 88 -2.81 -7.46 -21.89
CA GLY A 88 -1.51 -7.68 -22.52
C GLY A 88 -0.40 -7.83 -21.48
N HIS A 89 -0.37 -6.94 -20.49
CA HIS A 89 0.59 -6.99 -19.38
C HIS A 89 0.42 -8.27 -18.55
N ARG A 90 -0.83 -8.66 -18.25
CA ARG A 90 -1.11 -9.93 -17.54
C ARG A 90 -0.60 -11.14 -18.31
N SER A 91 -0.81 -11.17 -19.62
CA SER A 91 -0.34 -12.27 -20.48
C SER A 91 1.19 -12.35 -20.53
N ALA A 92 1.88 -11.19 -20.60
CA ALA A 92 3.34 -11.13 -20.59
C ALA A 92 3.93 -11.65 -19.28
N ILE A 93 3.32 -11.30 -18.14
CA ILE A 93 3.71 -11.82 -16.82
C ILE A 93 3.47 -13.33 -16.74
N GLY A 94 2.29 -13.81 -17.17
CA GLY A 94 1.97 -15.24 -17.17
C GLY A 94 3.00 -16.06 -17.97
N ALA A 95 3.30 -15.63 -19.19
CA ALA A 95 4.32 -16.26 -20.02
C ALA A 95 5.72 -16.25 -19.38
N ALA A 96 6.08 -15.15 -18.71
CA ALA A 96 7.37 -15.03 -18.03
C ALA A 96 7.48 -15.85 -16.74
N LEU A 97 6.36 -16.30 -16.17
CA LEU A 97 6.30 -17.12 -14.96
C LEU A 97 6.03 -18.61 -15.25
N ALA A 98 5.89 -19.01 -16.52
CA ALA A 98 5.46 -20.37 -16.90
C ALA A 98 6.38 -21.49 -16.40
N ASP A 99 7.68 -21.23 -16.23
CA ASP A 99 8.63 -22.21 -15.68
C ASP A 99 8.58 -22.28 -14.14
N LEU A 100 8.00 -21.27 -13.49
CA LEU A 100 7.93 -21.16 -12.03
C LEU A 100 6.55 -21.55 -11.47
N VAL A 101 5.50 -21.45 -12.27
CA VAL A 101 4.11 -21.66 -11.85
C VAL A 101 3.44 -22.65 -12.79
N GLU A 102 2.94 -23.77 -12.25
CA GLU A 102 2.36 -24.86 -13.05
C GLU A 102 1.00 -24.50 -13.68
N GLY A 103 0.37 -23.42 -13.23
CA GLY A 103 -0.89 -22.89 -13.76
C GLY A 103 -0.83 -21.39 -14.08
N GLU A 104 -1.94 -20.86 -14.59
CA GLU A 104 -2.07 -19.42 -14.88
C GLU A 104 -2.10 -18.61 -13.58
N PRO A 105 -1.24 -17.59 -13.41
CA PRO A 105 -1.29 -16.71 -12.25
C PRO A 105 -2.63 -15.97 -12.17
N VAL A 106 -3.22 -15.95 -10.97
CA VAL A 106 -4.43 -15.17 -10.69
C VAL A 106 -4.03 -13.75 -10.31
N PHE A 107 -4.58 -12.76 -11.01
CA PHE A 107 -4.33 -11.35 -10.73
C PHE A 107 -5.40 -10.80 -9.78
N GLU A 108 -4.93 -10.24 -8.68
CA GLU A 108 -5.74 -9.64 -7.64
C GLU A 108 -5.43 -8.15 -7.50
N PHE A 109 -6.35 -7.43 -6.85
CA PHE A 109 -6.10 -6.06 -6.45
C PHE A 109 -5.26 -6.02 -5.18
N ASP A 110 -4.28 -5.12 -5.13
CA ASP A 110 -3.43 -4.85 -3.96
C ASP A 110 -4.23 -4.59 -2.67
N VAL A 111 -5.38 -3.91 -2.79
CA VAL A 111 -6.27 -3.66 -1.65
C VAL A 111 -6.81 -4.94 -1.00
N LEU A 112 -7.03 -6.00 -1.78
CA LEU A 112 -7.51 -7.26 -1.21
C LEU A 112 -6.40 -7.96 -0.42
N ALA A 113 -5.15 -7.90 -0.91
CA ALA A 113 -4.00 -8.35 -0.14
C ALA A 113 -3.85 -7.51 1.14
N ALA A 114 -4.01 -6.19 1.06
CA ALA A 114 -3.94 -5.33 2.22
C ALA A 114 -4.97 -5.68 3.31
N TYR A 115 -6.20 -6.05 2.93
CA TYR A 115 -7.20 -6.57 3.85
C TYR A 115 -6.73 -7.88 4.51
N PHE A 116 -6.32 -8.86 3.71
CA PHE A 116 -5.87 -10.16 4.23
C PHE A 116 -4.55 -10.11 5.00
N SER A 117 -3.81 -9.01 4.93
CA SER A 117 -2.66 -8.76 5.80
C SER A 117 -3.03 -8.39 7.23
N GLY A 118 -4.30 -8.12 7.51
CA GLY A 118 -4.81 -7.87 8.86
C GLY A 118 -5.63 -9.02 9.44
N THR A 119 -6.17 -9.91 8.62
CA THR A 119 -7.15 -10.93 9.06
C THR A 119 -7.29 -12.09 8.08
N ALA A 120 -7.78 -13.24 8.57
CA ALA A 120 -8.24 -14.36 7.74
C ALA A 120 -9.74 -14.26 7.37
N ALA A 121 -10.50 -13.37 8.02
CA ALA A 121 -11.95 -13.25 7.87
C ALA A 121 -12.34 -13.06 6.40
N ALA A 122 -13.45 -13.68 5.98
CA ALA A 122 -13.95 -13.53 4.62
C ALA A 122 -14.71 -12.21 4.42
N ASP A 123 -15.24 -11.65 5.50
CA ASP A 123 -16.10 -10.48 5.48
C ASP A 123 -15.51 -9.39 6.38
N GLY A 124 -15.59 -8.14 5.94
CA GLY A 124 -15.11 -7.00 6.72
C GLY A 124 -14.76 -5.80 5.86
N TYR A 125 -13.83 -4.99 6.37
CA TYR A 125 -13.48 -3.71 5.76
C TYR A 125 -11.98 -3.49 5.77
N VAL A 126 -11.47 -2.74 4.80
CA VAL A 126 -10.13 -2.17 4.84
C VAL A 126 -10.16 -0.68 4.56
N LEU A 127 -9.48 0.10 5.39
CA LEU A 127 -9.16 1.51 5.17
C LEU A 127 -7.68 1.62 4.81
N LEU A 128 -7.42 2.09 3.59
CA LEU A 128 -6.08 2.29 3.05
C LEU A 128 -5.70 3.76 3.11
N SER A 129 -4.51 4.04 3.62
CA SER A 129 -3.80 5.30 3.35
C SER A 129 -2.31 5.04 3.22
N GLY A 130 -1.84 5.08 1.97
CA GLY A 130 -0.44 5.02 1.56
C GLY A 130 -0.13 6.24 0.69
N THR A 131 0.36 6.04 -0.52
CA THR A 131 0.47 7.14 -1.49
C THR A 131 -0.90 7.69 -1.87
N GLY A 132 -1.89 6.80 -2.07
CA GLY A 132 -3.32 7.10 -2.25
C GLY A 132 -4.15 6.65 -1.04
N ALA A 133 -5.46 6.84 -1.09
CA ALA A 133 -6.37 6.44 -0.02
C ALA A 133 -7.71 5.93 -0.55
N SER A 134 -8.23 4.88 0.08
CA SER A 134 -9.53 4.30 -0.25
C SER A 134 -10.08 3.50 0.91
N ALA A 135 -11.38 3.22 0.89
CA ALA A 135 -11.98 2.23 1.77
C ALA A 135 -12.70 1.18 0.94
N VAL A 136 -12.64 -0.06 1.40
CA VAL A 136 -13.20 -1.21 0.72
C VAL A 136 -14.00 -2.05 1.70
N ARG A 137 -15.14 -2.55 1.23
CA ARG A 137 -15.89 -3.63 1.86
C ARG A 137 -15.55 -4.94 1.16
N VAL A 138 -15.24 -5.95 1.97
CA VAL A 138 -14.96 -7.32 1.51
C VAL A 138 -16.11 -8.21 1.95
N GLU A 139 -16.63 -9.03 1.03
CA GLU A 139 -17.66 -10.05 1.29
C GLU A 139 -17.25 -11.35 0.59
N GLY A 140 -17.33 -12.48 1.28
CA GLY A 140 -16.94 -13.79 0.74
C GLY A 140 -15.47 -13.87 0.33
N GLY A 141 -14.61 -12.98 0.85
CA GLY A 141 -13.22 -12.82 0.47
C GLY A 141 -13.02 -12.15 -0.89
N GLN A 142 -13.99 -11.36 -1.35
CA GLN A 142 -13.97 -10.63 -2.61
C GLN A 142 -14.30 -9.14 -2.38
N LEU A 143 -13.86 -8.27 -3.28
CA LEU A 143 -14.20 -6.84 -3.22
C LEU A 143 -15.68 -6.63 -3.53
N ALA A 144 -16.45 -6.17 -2.54
CA ALA A 144 -17.89 -5.93 -2.67
C ALA A 144 -18.23 -4.47 -2.99
N ALA A 145 -17.48 -3.53 -2.41
CA ALA A 145 -17.60 -2.10 -2.66
C ALA A 145 -16.28 -1.39 -2.42
N ILE A 146 -16.03 -0.32 -3.16
CA ILE A 146 -14.87 0.58 -2.99
C ILE A 146 -15.35 2.03 -2.99
N SER A 147 -14.76 2.84 -2.12
CA SER A 147 -14.94 4.29 -2.09
C SER A 147 -13.58 4.99 -2.12
N ASP A 148 -13.55 6.15 -2.78
CA ASP A 148 -12.33 6.90 -3.11
C ASP A 148 -11.33 6.06 -3.96
N GLY A 149 -10.03 6.33 -3.92
CA GLY A 149 -9.05 5.73 -4.82
C GLY A 149 -9.11 6.31 -6.25
N LEU A 150 -9.67 7.51 -6.42
CA LEU A 150 -9.77 8.21 -7.71
C LEU A 150 -8.45 8.86 -8.15
N GLY A 151 -7.37 8.61 -7.39
CA GLY A 151 -6.05 9.13 -7.62
C GLY A 151 -5.85 10.56 -7.12
N TRP A 152 -4.59 10.96 -7.09
CA TRP A 152 -4.07 12.20 -6.51
C TRP A 152 -4.76 13.50 -6.99
N LEU A 153 -5.42 13.49 -8.14
CA LEU A 153 -6.09 14.65 -8.72
C LEU A 153 -7.54 14.80 -8.25
N LEU A 154 -8.27 13.68 -8.11
CA LEU A 154 -9.73 13.68 -7.95
C LEU A 154 -10.21 13.13 -6.60
N GLY A 155 -9.33 12.47 -5.84
CA GLY A 155 -9.65 11.86 -4.56
C GLY A 155 -8.41 11.70 -3.70
N ASP A 156 -8.27 10.52 -3.08
CA ASP A 156 -7.21 10.15 -2.15
C ASP A 156 -7.13 11.09 -0.93
N VAL A 157 -8.27 11.50 -0.38
CA VAL A 157 -8.28 12.42 0.78
C VAL A 157 -7.69 11.71 2.00
N GLY A 158 -6.74 12.36 2.67
CA GLY A 158 -6.01 11.79 3.80
C GLY A 158 -4.94 10.75 3.42
N SER A 159 -4.66 10.58 2.13
CA SER A 159 -3.47 9.88 1.64
C SER A 159 -2.17 10.62 1.95
N GLY A 160 -1.04 9.94 1.79
CA GLY A 160 0.29 10.54 1.86
C GLY A 160 0.47 11.65 0.83
N PHE A 161 0.01 11.48 -0.41
CA PHE A 161 0.05 12.56 -1.39
C PHE A 161 -0.76 13.79 -0.93
N TRP A 162 -2.01 13.57 -0.48
CA TRP A 162 -2.88 14.64 -0.02
C TRP A 162 -2.25 15.38 1.16
N LEU A 163 -1.75 14.65 2.16
CA LEU A 163 -1.05 15.20 3.33
C LEU A 163 0.16 16.03 2.91
N GLY A 164 1.02 15.48 2.05
CA GLY A 164 2.20 16.16 1.56
C GLY A 164 1.90 17.42 0.76
N ARG A 165 0.87 17.40 -0.09
CA ARG A 165 0.40 18.58 -0.81
C ARG A 165 -0.09 19.66 0.15
N GLU A 166 -0.87 19.29 1.16
CA GLU A 166 -1.38 20.23 2.15
C GLU A 166 -0.28 20.81 3.06
N VAL A 167 0.72 19.99 3.44
CA VAL A 167 1.94 20.43 4.10
C VAL A 167 2.64 21.50 3.27
N VAL A 168 2.94 21.20 2.02
CA VAL A 168 3.66 22.13 1.13
C VAL A 168 2.87 23.42 0.95
N ARG A 169 1.57 23.33 0.68
CA ARG A 169 0.71 24.50 0.46
C ARG A 169 0.65 25.41 1.69
N ARG A 170 0.56 24.84 2.89
CA ARG A 170 0.47 25.59 4.16
C ARG A 170 1.84 26.10 4.63
N ALA A 171 2.92 25.35 4.40
CA ALA A 171 4.29 25.76 4.69
C ALA A 171 4.79 26.93 3.80
N LEU A 172 4.33 27.00 2.55
CA LEU A 172 4.72 28.11 1.64
C LEU A 172 3.90 29.39 1.86
N ALA A 173 2.73 29.31 2.50
CA ALA A 173 1.85 30.47 2.69
C ALA A 173 2.53 31.62 3.47
N PRO A 174 3.24 31.38 4.59
CA PRO A 174 3.91 32.47 5.31
C PRO A 174 4.98 33.18 4.46
N LEU A 175 5.64 32.46 3.55
CA LEU A 175 6.68 33.01 2.68
C LEU A 175 6.14 33.98 1.61
N ASP A 176 4.86 33.88 1.26
CA ASP A 176 4.19 34.83 0.36
C ASP A 176 3.23 35.80 1.07
N GLY A 177 3.25 35.80 2.40
CA GLY A 177 2.48 36.72 3.25
C GLY A 177 1.05 36.27 3.55
N ARG A 178 0.70 35.00 3.27
CA ARG A 178 -0.60 34.40 3.60
C ARG A 178 -0.48 33.46 4.81
N GLY A 179 -1.60 33.14 5.43
CA GLY A 179 -1.65 32.18 6.54
C GLY A 179 -0.91 32.68 7.80
N THR A 180 -0.63 31.76 8.71
CA THR A 180 0.05 32.03 9.98
C THR A 180 1.42 31.36 10.00
N SER A 181 2.35 31.88 10.81
CA SER A 181 3.63 31.21 11.05
C SER A 181 3.41 29.77 11.51
N THR A 182 4.25 28.85 11.03
CA THR A 182 4.16 27.41 11.29
C THR A 182 5.52 26.75 11.17
N LEU A 183 5.77 25.76 12.04
CA LEU A 183 6.96 24.91 12.03
C LEU A 183 7.12 24.17 10.69
N LEU A 184 6.02 23.93 9.97
CA LEU A 184 6.04 23.30 8.65
C LEU A 184 6.91 24.08 7.64
N THR A 185 6.99 25.41 7.76
CA THR A 185 7.85 26.25 6.90
C THR A 185 9.30 25.86 7.06
N GLU A 186 9.77 25.79 8.30
CA GLU A 186 11.16 25.47 8.63
C GLU A 186 11.50 24.03 8.21
N LEU A 187 10.65 23.07 8.60
CA LEU A 187 10.83 21.66 8.24
C LEU A 187 10.86 21.42 6.73
N LEU A 188 10.01 22.12 5.96
CA LEU A 188 10.00 22.00 4.50
C LEU A 188 11.28 22.57 3.89
N LEU A 189 11.70 23.76 4.33
CA LEU A 189 12.92 24.39 3.81
C LEU A 189 14.16 23.56 4.13
N ASP A 190 14.26 23.00 5.35
CA ASP A 190 15.32 22.07 5.73
C ASP A 190 15.31 20.81 4.86
N ARG A 191 14.13 20.22 4.63
CA ARG A 191 14.00 19.03 3.76
C ARG A 191 14.43 19.32 2.31
N LEU A 192 14.17 20.53 1.83
CA LEU A 192 14.59 21.00 0.51
C LEU A 192 16.04 21.54 0.48
N ARG A 193 16.72 21.59 1.65
CA ARG A 193 18.07 22.16 1.83
C ARG A 193 18.17 23.62 1.39
N ILE A 194 17.13 24.40 1.71
CA ILE A 194 17.05 25.83 1.38
C ILE A 194 17.31 26.61 2.65
N VAL A 195 18.36 27.43 2.65
CA VAL A 195 18.62 28.40 3.72
C VAL A 195 17.87 29.69 3.38
N PRO A 196 16.89 30.12 4.18
CA PRO A 196 16.17 31.36 3.92
C PRO A 196 17.09 32.57 4.11
N ASP A 197 16.91 33.60 3.29
CA ASP A 197 17.52 34.91 3.47
C ASP A 197 16.47 36.03 3.27
N GLU A 198 16.85 37.28 3.54
CA GLU A 198 15.95 38.44 3.43
C GLU A 198 15.76 38.93 1.98
N ARG A 199 16.44 38.31 0.99
CA ARG A 199 16.42 38.80 -0.38
C ARG A 199 15.08 38.53 -1.04
N ARG A 200 14.73 39.43 -1.96
CA ARG A 200 13.54 39.30 -2.80
C ARG A 200 13.89 39.35 -4.28
N THR A 201 13.24 38.49 -5.07
CA THR A 201 13.32 38.45 -6.53
C THR A 201 11.92 38.64 -7.08
N ALA A 202 11.71 39.68 -7.90
CA ALA A 202 10.39 40.05 -8.43
C ALA A 202 9.29 40.14 -7.34
N GLY A 203 9.64 40.69 -6.16
CA GLY A 203 8.72 40.87 -5.03
C GLY A 203 8.52 39.64 -4.13
N ARG A 204 8.99 38.45 -4.53
CA ARG A 204 8.89 37.20 -3.76
C ARG A 204 10.15 36.98 -2.93
N THR A 205 10.02 36.38 -1.74
CA THR A 205 11.17 35.95 -0.93
C THR A 205 12.01 34.91 -1.69
N SER A 206 13.33 34.95 -1.54
CA SER A 206 14.26 33.97 -2.12
C SER A 206 13.88 32.52 -1.78
N ALA A 207 13.51 32.25 -0.53
CA ALA A 207 13.08 30.95 -0.04
C ALA A 207 11.87 30.41 -0.82
N LEU A 208 10.84 31.24 -1.00
CA LEU A 208 9.66 30.87 -1.81
C LEU A 208 10.03 30.55 -3.26
N VAL A 209 10.88 31.36 -3.89
CA VAL A 209 11.31 31.15 -5.28
C VAL A 209 12.07 29.82 -5.40
N ALA A 210 13.02 29.57 -4.50
CA ALA A 210 13.80 28.33 -4.48
C ALA A 210 12.92 27.10 -4.21
N ALA A 211 12.03 27.18 -3.21
CA ALA A 211 11.16 26.07 -2.84
C ALA A 211 10.18 25.73 -3.97
N THR A 212 9.57 26.75 -4.58
CA THR A 212 8.70 26.56 -5.75
C THR A 212 9.48 25.90 -6.90
N GLY A 213 10.68 26.38 -7.22
CA GLY A 213 11.51 25.77 -8.27
C GLY A 213 11.82 24.29 -8.00
N ALA A 214 12.21 23.94 -6.78
CA ALA A 214 12.51 22.56 -6.39
C ALA A 214 11.27 21.64 -6.46
N LEU A 215 10.12 22.13 -5.98
CA LEU A 215 8.86 21.37 -5.94
C LEU A 215 8.26 21.15 -7.33
N TYR A 216 8.36 22.12 -8.25
CA TYR A 216 7.88 21.93 -9.63
C TYR A 216 8.85 21.09 -10.49
N ALA A 217 10.10 20.91 -10.06
CA ALA A 217 11.07 20.07 -10.75
C ALA A 217 10.94 18.57 -10.40
N MET A 218 10.18 18.21 -9.35
CA MET A 218 9.96 16.81 -8.97
C MET A 218 8.68 16.23 -9.60
N PRO A 219 8.61 14.89 -9.79
CA PRO A 219 7.37 14.22 -10.15
C PRO A 219 6.27 14.51 -9.10
N PRO A 220 5.02 14.83 -9.50
CA PRO A 220 3.97 15.23 -8.56
C PRO A 220 3.78 14.28 -7.38
N LEU A 221 3.79 12.96 -7.63
CA LEU A 221 3.61 11.95 -6.59
C LEU A 221 4.68 12.00 -5.47
N ARG A 222 5.85 12.60 -5.71
CA ARG A 222 6.89 12.80 -4.69
C ARG A 222 6.49 13.78 -3.61
N LEU A 223 5.40 14.55 -3.79
CA LEU A 223 4.85 15.34 -2.69
C LEU A 223 4.47 14.47 -1.48
N ALA A 224 4.12 13.19 -1.68
CA ALA A 224 3.85 12.26 -0.60
C ALA A 224 5.02 12.10 0.40
N ASP A 225 6.26 12.38 -0.02
CA ASP A 225 7.44 12.33 0.86
C ASP A 225 7.40 13.38 1.98
N PHE A 226 6.60 14.44 1.81
CA PHE A 226 6.43 15.51 2.80
C PHE A 226 5.31 15.21 3.81
N ALA A 227 4.53 14.13 3.62
CA ALA A 227 3.46 13.77 4.54
C ALA A 227 3.95 13.60 5.98
N SER A 228 5.17 13.08 6.18
CA SER A 228 5.75 12.88 7.50
C SER A 228 5.88 14.19 8.30
N LEU A 229 6.05 15.33 7.61
CA LEU A 229 6.21 16.63 8.26
C LEU A 229 4.92 17.09 8.97
N ALA A 230 3.75 16.64 8.50
CA ALA A 230 2.49 16.91 9.19
C ALA A 230 2.47 16.26 10.58
N PHE A 231 2.94 15.02 10.68
CA PHE A 231 3.03 14.30 11.96
C PHE A 231 4.11 14.90 12.86
N GLU A 232 5.31 15.12 12.33
CA GLU A 232 6.45 15.71 13.07
C GLU A 232 6.11 17.09 13.68
N ALA A 233 5.47 17.96 12.90
CA ALA A 233 5.06 19.27 13.39
C ALA A 233 3.90 19.20 14.38
N ALA A 234 2.91 18.31 14.16
CA ALA A 234 1.79 18.13 15.09
C ALA A 234 2.27 17.56 16.43
N ASP A 235 3.21 16.63 16.44
CA ASP A 235 3.85 16.10 17.66
C ASP A 235 4.59 17.19 18.45
N SER A 236 5.04 18.24 17.74
CA SER A 236 5.66 19.44 18.33
C SER A 236 4.64 20.52 18.74
N GLY A 237 3.33 20.24 18.62
CA GLY A 237 2.25 21.15 18.98
C GLY A 237 1.91 22.21 17.95
N ASP A 238 2.34 22.06 16.69
CA ASP A 238 2.01 23.00 15.62
C ASP A 238 0.50 22.93 15.26
N PRO A 239 -0.26 24.03 15.37
CA PRO A 239 -1.70 24.03 15.15
C PRO A 239 -2.07 23.87 13.66
N VAL A 240 -1.22 24.32 12.74
CA VAL A 240 -1.46 24.18 11.30
C VAL A 240 -1.35 22.72 10.90
N ALA A 241 -0.31 22.03 11.38
CA ALA A 241 -0.10 20.61 11.17
C ALA A 241 -1.21 19.77 11.81
N THR A 242 -1.65 20.13 13.02
CA THR A 242 -2.79 19.49 13.68
C THR A 242 -4.06 19.59 12.83
N GLY A 243 -4.36 20.77 12.29
CA GLY A 243 -5.51 20.96 11.40
C GLY A 243 -5.44 20.15 10.10
N ILE A 244 -4.24 19.98 9.51
CA ILE A 244 -4.05 19.09 8.34
C ILE A 244 -4.44 17.66 8.70
N LEU A 245 -3.98 17.16 9.86
CA LEU A 245 -4.29 15.80 10.29
C LEU A 245 -5.77 15.62 10.64
N GLU A 246 -6.43 16.65 11.18
CA GLU A 246 -7.87 16.63 11.42
C GLU A 246 -8.66 16.53 10.11
N GLU A 247 -8.33 17.35 9.12
CA GLU A 247 -8.94 17.28 7.78
C GLU A 247 -8.73 15.91 7.13
N ALA A 248 -7.52 15.34 7.23
CA ALA A 248 -7.22 13.99 6.75
C ALA A 248 -8.06 12.92 7.45
N ALA A 249 -8.20 13.02 8.78
CA ALA A 249 -8.98 12.09 9.57
C ALA A 249 -10.46 12.10 9.19
N VAL A 250 -11.03 13.30 8.99
CA VAL A 250 -12.42 13.47 8.55
C VAL A 250 -12.62 12.84 7.18
N GLY A 251 -11.77 13.15 6.20
CA GLY A 251 -11.90 12.60 4.85
C GLY A 251 -11.79 11.07 4.81
N LEU A 252 -10.85 10.49 5.56
CA LEU A 252 -10.73 9.03 5.67
C LEU A 252 -11.96 8.39 6.34
N ALA A 253 -12.52 9.04 7.36
CA ALA A 253 -13.74 8.57 8.02
C ALA A 253 -14.96 8.63 7.10
N GLU A 254 -15.10 9.70 6.29
CA GLU A 254 -16.14 9.82 5.26
C GLU A 254 -16.02 8.72 4.20
N THR A 255 -14.79 8.48 3.71
CA THR A 255 -14.50 7.40 2.75
C THR A 255 -14.86 6.03 3.32
N LEU A 256 -14.53 5.76 4.58
CA LEU A 256 -14.89 4.51 5.27
C LEU A 256 -16.41 4.38 5.46
N ALA A 257 -17.09 5.45 5.87
CA ALA A 257 -18.53 5.44 6.09
C ALA A 257 -19.31 5.10 4.81
N ALA A 258 -18.80 5.50 3.64
CA ALA A 258 -19.44 5.25 2.35
C ALA A 258 -19.52 3.75 1.96
N VAL A 259 -18.64 2.90 2.49
CA VAL A 259 -18.68 1.44 2.21
C VAL A 259 -19.30 0.63 3.34
N ARG A 260 -19.40 1.19 4.56
CA ARG A 260 -19.96 0.52 5.74
C ARG A 260 -21.45 0.23 5.57
N THR A 261 -21.87 -0.93 6.07
CA THR A 261 -23.28 -1.37 6.05
C THR A 261 -23.57 -2.25 7.27
N PRO A 262 -24.76 -2.20 7.87
CA PRO A 262 -25.14 -3.11 8.96
C PRO A 262 -25.22 -4.59 8.57
N ALA A 263 -25.24 -4.90 7.27
CA ALA A 263 -25.37 -6.27 6.77
C ALA A 263 -24.07 -7.09 6.82
N VAL A 264 -22.92 -6.41 6.97
CA VAL A 264 -21.61 -7.04 7.02
C VAL A 264 -21.02 -6.80 8.40
N ASP A 265 -20.83 -7.88 9.14
CA ASP A 265 -20.05 -7.90 10.37
C ASP A 265 -18.65 -8.43 10.06
N GLY A 266 -17.63 -7.86 10.69
CA GLY A 266 -16.25 -8.23 10.41
C GLY A 266 -15.23 -7.17 10.83
N PRO A 267 -13.94 -7.54 10.86
CA PRO A 267 -12.88 -6.64 11.25
C PRO A 267 -12.73 -5.48 10.27
N LEU A 268 -12.30 -4.33 10.80
CA LEU A 268 -11.72 -3.27 10.00
C LEU A 268 -10.20 -3.41 10.03
N VAL A 269 -9.58 -3.44 8.86
CA VAL A 269 -8.13 -3.43 8.71
C VAL A 269 -7.69 -2.01 8.32
N ALA A 270 -6.70 -1.45 9.01
CA ALA A 270 -6.03 -0.23 8.62
C ALA A 270 -4.70 -0.57 7.95
N ALA A 271 -4.53 -0.16 6.69
CA ALA A 271 -3.37 -0.51 5.89
C ALA A 271 -2.78 0.69 5.14
N GLY A 272 -1.58 0.51 4.59
CA GLY A 272 -0.83 1.57 3.90
C GLY A 272 0.11 2.32 4.83
N SER A 273 1.17 2.89 4.27
CA SER A 273 2.31 3.43 5.03
C SER A 273 1.98 4.60 5.95
N VAL A 274 0.92 5.37 5.67
CA VAL A 274 0.48 6.47 6.54
C VAL A 274 -0.15 5.91 7.81
N LEU A 275 -1.11 4.99 7.68
CA LEU A 275 -1.79 4.40 8.83
C LEU A 275 -0.90 3.43 9.60
N ALA A 276 -0.17 2.56 8.90
CA ALA A 276 0.66 1.53 9.51
C ALA A 276 1.80 2.09 10.38
N ARG A 277 2.24 3.33 10.11
CA ARG A 277 3.32 3.99 10.87
C ARG A 277 2.81 4.97 11.93
N GLN A 278 1.50 5.22 11.98
CA GLN A 278 0.90 6.22 12.85
C GLN A 278 -0.27 5.65 13.66
N PRO A 279 -0.01 4.76 14.65
CA PRO A 279 -1.09 4.14 15.45
C PRO A 279 -1.98 5.16 16.17
N GLY A 280 -1.40 6.27 16.64
CA GLY A 280 -2.17 7.36 17.25
C GLY A 280 -3.15 8.03 16.28
N PHE A 281 -2.80 8.11 14.99
CA PHE A 281 -3.67 8.60 13.94
C PHE A 281 -4.76 7.58 13.59
N VAL A 282 -4.41 6.29 13.52
CA VAL A 282 -5.39 5.20 13.33
C VAL A 282 -6.47 5.25 14.40
N ASN A 283 -6.10 5.37 15.68
CA ASN A 283 -7.07 5.44 16.79
C ASN A 283 -8.05 6.62 16.67
N ARG A 284 -7.68 7.70 15.98
CA ARG A 284 -8.56 8.84 15.73
C ARG A 284 -9.58 8.57 14.62
N VAL A 285 -9.18 7.85 13.59
CA VAL A 285 -9.99 7.61 12.38
C VAL A 285 -10.83 6.35 12.50
N ALA A 286 -10.23 5.31 13.04
CA ALA A 286 -10.74 3.95 13.09
C ALA A 286 -10.26 3.27 14.39
N PRO A 287 -10.79 3.70 15.55
CA PRO A 287 -10.59 2.96 16.79
C PRO A 287 -11.10 1.54 16.55
N ASP A 288 -10.36 0.53 17.01
CA ASP A 288 -10.61 -0.90 16.79
C ASP A 288 -10.12 -1.49 15.45
N ALA A 289 -9.48 -0.71 14.58
CA ALA A 289 -8.88 -1.26 13.37
C ALA A 289 -7.65 -2.14 13.68
N LEU A 290 -7.56 -3.28 13.01
CA LEU A 290 -6.36 -4.12 12.96
C LEU A 290 -5.34 -3.46 12.03
N ILE A 291 -4.18 -3.06 12.57
CA ILE A 291 -3.14 -2.41 11.75
C ILE A 291 -2.36 -3.47 10.99
N ALA A 292 -2.49 -3.48 9.66
CA ALA A 292 -1.71 -4.32 8.77
C ALA A 292 -0.39 -3.62 8.42
N THR A 293 0.73 -4.17 8.90
CA THR A 293 2.07 -3.60 8.67
C THR A 293 2.80 -4.21 7.48
N ASP A 294 2.32 -5.35 6.96
CA ASP A 294 2.98 -6.06 5.87
C ASP A 294 1.98 -6.66 4.87
N GLY A 295 1.92 -6.09 3.65
CA GLY A 295 1.12 -6.60 2.52
C GLY A 295 1.43 -8.04 2.08
N LEU A 296 2.61 -8.58 2.42
CA LEU A 296 3.06 -9.88 1.95
C LEU A 296 2.33 -11.05 2.63
N ALA A 297 1.87 -10.86 3.88
CA ALA A 297 1.04 -11.85 4.56
C ALA A 297 -0.29 -12.07 3.85
N GLY A 298 -0.96 -10.99 3.44
CA GLY A 298 -2.21 -11.07 2.69
C GLY A 298 -2.03 -11.64 1.29
N ALA A 299 -0.89 -11.37 0.64
CA ALA A 299 -0.56 -12.02 -0.63
C ALA A 299 -0.43 -13.55 -0.48
N ALA A 300 0.15 -14.05 0.62
CA ALA A 300 0.18 -15.47 0.92
C ALA A 300 -1.24 -16.05 1.17
N VAL A 301 -2.09 -15.33 1.92
CA VAL A 301 -3.49 -15.72 2.13
C VAL A 301 -4.24 -15.85 0.81
N LEU A 302 -4.07 -14.89 -0.10
CA LEU A 302 -4.68 -14.93 -1.43
C LEU A 302 -4.21 -16.14 -2.25
N ALA A 303 -2.90 -16.42 -2.24
CA ALA A 303 -2.35 -17.56 -2.95
C ALA A 303 -2.95 -18.89 -2.47
N LEU A 304 -3.09 -19.06 -1.14
CA LEU A 304 -3.74 -20.23 -0.55
C LEU A 304 -5.22 -20.34 -0.92
N ARG A 305 -5.98 -19.23 -0.82
CA ARG A 305 -7.42 -19.23 -1.15
C ARG A 305 -7.68 -19.57 -2.62
N HIS A 306 -6.87 -19.03 -3.54
CA HIS A 306 -6.94 -19.40 -4.97
C HIS A 306 -6.51 -20.84 -5.23
N GLY A 307 -5.59 -21.36 -4.41
CA GLY A 307 -5.25 -22.78 -4.38
C GLY A 307 -6.33 -23.70 -3.78
N GLY A 308 -7.49 -23.17 -3.38
CA GLY A 308 -8.57 -23.94 -2.76
C GLY A 308 -8.35 -24.27 -1.29
N VAL A 309 -7.33 -23.69 -0.65
CA VAL A 309 -7.03 -23.90 0.77
C VAL A 309 -7.89 -22.98 1.62
N HIS A 310 -8.57 -23.56 2.62
CA HIS A 310 -9.27 -22.78 3.63
C HIS A 310 -8.26 -22.15 4.59
N VAL A 311 -8.24 -20.82 4.66
CA VAL A 311 -7.37 -20.06 5.56
C VAL A 311 -8.18 -19.62 6.77
N ASP A 312 -7.99 -20.32 7.89
CA ASP A 312 -8.50 -19.92 9.21
C ASP A 312 -7.45 -19.12 10.01
N ASP A 313 -7.81 -18.72 11.23
CA ASP A 313 -6.90 -17.98 12.12
C ASP A 313 -5.61 -18.74 12.46
N ALA A 314 -5.65 -20.08 12.48
CA ALA A 314 -4.48 -20.90 12.79
C ALA A 314 -3.50 -20.96 11.60
N VAL A 315 -4.02 -21.06 10.38
CA VAL A 315 -3.23 -20.94 9.14
C VAL A 315 -2.66 -19.53 9.02
N TYR A 316 -3.46 -18.49 9.25
CA TYR A 316 -3.01 -17.09 9.21
C TYR A 316 -1.91 -16.79 10.26
N THR A 317 -2.05 -17.33 11.47
CA THR A 317 -1.00 -17.22 12.51
C THR A 317 0.28 -17.94 12.11
N ARG A 318 0.21 -19.04 11.35
CA ARG A 318 1.41 -19.71 10.80
C ARG A 318 2.07 -18.86 9.71
N ILE A 319 1.27 -18.27 8.81
CA ILE A 319 1.78 -17.37 7.74
C ILE A 319 2.56 -16.22 8.38
N THR A 320 1.92 -15.45 9.24
CA THR A 320 2.50 -14.24 9.84
C THR A 320 3.77 -14.53 10.65
N ARG A 321 3.78 -15.61 11.45
CA ARG A 321 4.95 -16.02 12.23
C ARG A 321 6.12 -16.47 11.36
N SER A 322 5.89 -17.40 10.43
CA SER A 322 6.96 -17.93 9.58
C SER A 322 7.48 -16.89 8.60
N LEU A 323 6.62 -15.99 8.12
CA LEU A 323 7.05 -14.85 7.33
C LEU A 323 7.97 -13.92 8.13
N ALA A 324 7.60 -13.59 9.38
CA ALA A 324 8.42 -12.75 10.24
C ALA A 324 9.80 -13.37 10.54
N GLU A 325 9.91 -14.70 10.58
CA GLU A 325 11.19 -15.41 10.71
C GLU A 325 12.06 -15.26 9.46
N LEU A 326 11.47 -15.33 8.26
CA LEU A 326 12.19 -15.18 6.99
C LEU A 326 12.66 -13.75 6.71
N THR A 327 11.95 -12.73 7.19
CA THR A 327 12.26 -11.32 6.91
C THR A 327 13.13 -10.64 7.97
N ARG A 328 13.59 -11.37 8.99
CA ARG A 328 14.47 -10.86 10.07
C ARG A 328 15.97 -10.86 9.71
N VAL A 329 16.32 -11.35 8.52
CA VAL A 329 17.69 -11.39 7.96
C VAL A 329 17.86 -10.23 6.98
#